data_AF-A0A2G2F8L8-F1
#
_entry.id   AF-A0A2G2F8L8-F1
#
_cell.length_a   1.000
_cell.length_b   1.000
_cell.length_c   1.000
_cell.angle_alpha   90.00
_cell.angle_beta   90.00
_cell.angle_gamma   90.00
#
_symmetry.space_group_name_H-M   'P 1'
#
loop_
_entity.id
_entity.type
_entity.pdbx_description
1 polymer ?
#
loop_
_entity_poly.entity_id
_entity_poly.type
_entity_poly.pdbx_seq_one_letter_code
_entity_poly.pdbx_strand_id
1 'polypeptide(L)' 'MKNFVFTLVSVFFVVVNAFAQTPQNIDLGDDKNQSLWNSTSAIIFVAVIILLLIIGRTWSKKVHEKRDEMAKKDKEDK' A
#
# COMPACT_ATOMS: atom_id res chain seq x y z
N MET A 1 2.42 -5.38 -21.56
CA MET A 1 2.61 -4.50 -20.38
C MET A 1 1.51 -3.45 -20.23
N LYS A 2 1.15 -2.67 -21.27
CA LYS A 2 0.07 -1.65 -21.20
C LYS A 2 -1.27 -2.19 -20.65
N ASN A 3 -1.71 -3.35 -21.15
CA ASN A 3 -2.98 -3.96 -20.73
C ASN A 3 -2.95 -4.45 -19.28
N PHE A 4 -1.80 -4.92 -18.79
CA PHE A 4 -1.63 -5.39 -17.41
C PHE A 4 -1.74 -4.23 -16.40
N VAL A 5 -1.11 -3.10 -16.71
CA VAL A 5 -1.23 -1.88 -15.87
C VAL A 5 -2.68 -1.38 -15.86
N PHE A 6 -3.35 -1.41 -17.01
CA PHE A 6 -4.75 -1.00 -17.11
C PHE A 6 -5.70 -1.91 -16.30
N THR A 7 -5.48 -3.23 -16.33
CA THR A 7 -6.22 -4.19 -15.51
C THR A 7 -6.00 -3.93 -14.02
N LEU A 8 -4.76 -3.68 -13.59
CA LEU A 8 -4.44 -3.37 -12.19
C LEU A 8 -5.15 -2.11 -11.68
N VAL A 9 -5.15 -1.04 -12.48
CA VAL A 9 -5.83 0.22 -12.14
C VAL A 9 -7.34 0.00 -12.06
N SER A 10 -7.91 -0.76 -13.00
CA SER A 10 -9.34 -1.05 -13.02
C SER A 10 -9.78 -1.86 -11.80
N VAL A 11 -9.00 -2.89 -11.42
CA VAL A 11 -9.25 -3.68 -10.20
C VAL A 11 -9.18 -2.81 -8.95
N PHE A 12 -8.18 -1.92 -8.86
CA PHE A 12 -8.05 -0.99 -7.74
C PHE A 12 -9.29 -0.09 -7.59
N PHE A 13 -9.77 0.49 -8.70
CA PHE A 13 -10.97 1.34 -8.68
C PHE A 13 -12.24 0.58 -8.25
N VAL A 14 -12.42 -0.65 -8.71
CA VAL A 14 -13.58 -1.48 -8.32
C VAL A 14 -13.55 -1.79 -6.83
N VAL A 15 -12.39 -2.14 -6.28
CA VAL A 15 -12.24 -2.44 -4.85
C VAL A 15 -12.56 -1.19 -4.01
N VAL A 16 -12.01 -0.03 -4.37
CA VAL A 16 -12.26 1.22 -3.63
C VAL A 16 -13.74 1.61 -3.64
N ASN A 17 -14.40 1.51 -4.80
CA ASN A 17 -15.82 1.82 -4.90
C ASN A 17 -16.69 0.84 -4.12
N ALA A 18 -16.34 -0.45 -4.12
CA ALA A 18 -17.05 -1.46 -3.34
C ALA A 18 -16.97 -1.17 -1.84
N PHE A 19 -15.78 -0.82 -1.32
CA PHE A 19 -15.62 -0.43 0.08
C PHE A 19 -16.37 0.86 0.44
N ALA A 20 -16.41 1.84 -0.47
CA ALA A 20 -17.12 3.10 -0.26
C ALA A 20 -18.65 2.94 -0.25
N GLN A 21 -19.18 1.96 -1.00
CA GLN A 21 -20.62 1.70 -1.09
C GLN A 21 -21.15 0.74 -0.03
N THR A 22 -20.28 0.09 0.75
CA THR A 22 -20.73 -0.78 1.85
C THR A 22 -21.47 0.07 2.89
N PRO A 23 -22.77 -0.18 3.15
CA PRO A 23 -23.51 0.55 4.17
C PRO A 23 -22.77 0.44 5.50
N GLN A 24 -22.47 1.58 6.12
CA GLN A 24 -21.85 1.61 7.43
C GLN A 24 -22.84 1.03 8.43
N ASN A 25 -22.55 -0.16 8.96
CA ASN A 25 -23.33 -0.72 10.05
C ASN A 25 -23.06 0.14 11.29
N ILE A 26 -23.98 1.05 11.61
CA ILE A 26 -23.86 1.93 12.78
C ILE A 26 -24.25 1.10 14.00
N ASP A 27 -23.25 0.58 14.72
CA ASP A 27 -23.45 -0.05 16.02
C ASP A 27 -23.70 1.06 17.05
N LEU A 28 -24.95 1.20 17.52
CA LEU A 28 -25.33 2.11 18.61
C LEU A 28 -24.79 1.53 19.92
N GLY A 29 -23.49 1.69 20.14
CA GLY A 29 -22.76 1.07 21.24
C GLY A 29 -23.02 1.77 22.57
N ASP A 30 -23.74 1.09 23.47
CA ASP A 30 -23.75 1.48 24.89
C ASP A 30 -22.71 0.70 25.73
N ASP A 31 -22.18 -0.46 25.30
CA ASP A 31 -21.40 -1.30 26.25
C ASP A 31 -20.23 -2.13 25.68
N LYS A 32 -19.52 -1.68 24.64
CA LYS A 32 -18.35 -2.43 24.14
C LYS A 32 -17.07 -1.61 24.19
N ASN A 33 -16.30 -1.83 25.26
CA ASN A 33 -14.85 -1.61 25.29
C ASN A 33 -14.17 -2.46 24.20
N GLN A 34 -14.28 -2.05 22.93
CA GLN A 34 -13.58 -2.68 21.81
C GLN A 34 -12.10 -2.29 21.89
N SER A 35 -11.32 -3.09 22.62
CA SER A 35 -9.85 -2.98 22.62
C SER A 35 -9.32 -3.11 21.20
N LEU A 36 -8.53 -2.13 20.74
CA LEU A 36 -7.91 -2.11 19.41
C LEU A 36 -7.04 -3.36 19.15
N TRP A 37 -6.53 -3.97 20.22
CA TRP A 37 -5.74 -5.20 20.16
C TRP A 37 -6.54 -6.47 19.86
N ASN A 38 -7.86 -6.44 20.08
CA ASN A 38 -8.77 -7.55 19.78
C ASN A 38 -9.48 -7.39 18.43
N SER A 39 -9.27 -6.25 17.75
CA SER A 39 -9.90 -5.98 16.48
C SER A 39 -9.09 -6.57 15.33
N THR A 40 -9.63 -7.60 14.67
CA THR A 40 -9.03 -8.23 13.49
C THR A 40 -8.71 -7.21 12.40
N SER A 41 -9.56 -6.20 12.21
CA SER A 41 -9.33 -5.14 11.23
C SER A 41 -8.14 -4.24 11.61
N ALA A 42 -7.98 -3.92 12.89
CA ALA A 42 -6.84 -3.13 13.37
C ALA A 42 -5.51 -3.88 13.20
N ILE A 43 -5.50 -5.19 13.50
CA ILE A 43 -4.31 -6.05 13.31
C ILE A 43 -3.92 -6.12 11.83
N ILE A 44 -4.89 -6.33 10.93
CA ILE A 44 -4.65 -6.36 9.48
C ILE A 44 -4.08 -5.01 9.00
N PHE A 45 -4.64 -3.90 9.49
CA PHE A 45 -4.16 -2.56 9.11
C PHE A 45 -2.68 -2.34 9.50
N VAL A 46 -2.30 -2.73 10.72
CA VAL A 46 -0.89 -2.67 11.16
C VAL A 46 0.00 -3.56 10.30
N ALA A 47 -0.44 -4.78 9.98
CA ALA A 47 0.31 -5.70 9.13
C ALA A 47 0.56 -5.12 7.73
N VAL A 48 -0.44 -4.47 7.13
CA VAL A 48 -0.32 -3.79 5.83
C VAL A 48 0.70 -2.65 5.89
N ILE A 49 0.68 -1.83 6.96
CA ILE A 49 1.66 -0.75 7.15
C ILE A 49 3.08 -1.31 7.22
N ILE A 50 3.29 -2.38 8.00
CA ILE A 50 4.61 -3.03 8.11
C ILE A 50 5.08 -3.51 6.73
N LEU A 51 4.18 -4.12 5.95
CA LEU A 51 4.51 -4.61 4.61
C LEU A 51 4.92 -3.47 3.67
N LEU A 52 4.19 -2.34 3.71
CA LEU A 52 4.52 -1.15 2.94
C LEU A 52 5.88 -0.56 3.32
N LEU A 53 6.23 -0.56 4.61
CA LEU A 53 7.54 -0.09 5.09
C LEU A 53 8.68 -0.98 4.57
N ILE A 54 8.50 -2.30 4.55
CA ILE A 54 9.49 -3.25 4.00
C ILE A 54 9.68 -3.03 2.50
N ILE A 55 8.58 -2.90 1.75
CA ILE A 55 8.61 -2.63 0.31
C ILE A 55 9.30 -1.28 0.06
N GLY A 56 8.90 -0.23 0.78
CA GLY A 56 9.49 1.10 0.68
C GLY A 56 10.99 1.10 0.96
N ARG A 57 11.45 0.36 1.97
CA ARG A 57 12.88 0.20 2.27
C ARG A 57 13.64 -0.48 1.13
N THR A 58 13.04 -1.50 0.53
CA THR A 58 13.65 -2.24 -0.60
C THR A 58 13.71 -1.38 -1.86
N TRP A 59 12.64 -0.64 -2.15
CA TRP A 59 12.58 0.29 -3.27
C TRP A 59 13.55 1.46 -3.10
N SER A 60 13.69 1.99 -1.88
CA SER A 60 14.62 3.08 -1.58
C SER A 60 16.07 2.72 -1.92
N LYS A 61 16.52 1.50 -1.60
CA LYS A 61 17.88 1.04 -1.95
C LYS A 61 18.05 0.93 -3.46
N LYS A 62 17.10 0.28 -4.14
CA LYS A 62 17.15 0.07 -5.59
C LYS A 62 17.12 1.38 -6.38
N VAL A 63 16.38 2.37 -5.91
CA VAL A 63 16.36 3.72 -6.52
C VAL A 63 17.70 4.42 -6.35
N HIS A 64 18.34 4.28 -5.19
CA HIS A 64 19.66 4.87 -4.93
C HIS A 64 20.73 4.25 -5.84
N GLU A 65 20.79 2.92 -5.91
CA GLU A 65 21.73 2.19 -6.76
C GLU A 65 21.55 2.57 -8.24
N LYS A 66 20.31 2.61 -8.74
CA LYS A 66 20.03 3.05 -10.11
C LYS A 66 20.46 4.48 -10.40
N ARG A 67 20.30 5.39 -9.43
CA ARG A 67 20.73 6.78 -9.57
C ARG A 67 22.26 6.86 -9.68
N ASP A 68 22.96 6.09 -8.88
CA ASP A 68 24.42 6.08 -8.85
C ASP A 68 25.02 5.43 -10.12
N GLU A 69 24.38 4.37 -10.65
CA GLU A 69 24.74 3.78 -11.96
C GLU A 69 24.59 4.78 -13.10
N MET A 70 23.47 5.51 -13.16
CA MET A 70 23.24 6.52 -14.20
C MET A 70 24.23 7.68 -14.11
N ALA A 71 24.58 8.11 -12.90
CA ALA A 71 25.57 9.16 -12.68
C ALA A 71 27.01 8.74 -13.05
N LYS A 72 27.34 7.45 -12.94
CA LYS A 72 28.63 6.92 -13.41
C LYS A 72 28.68 6.83 -14.93
N LYS A 73 27.61 6.32 -15.55
CA LYS A 73 27.54 6.20 -17.01
C LYS A 73 27.68 7.56 -17.72
N ASP A 74 27.04 8.61 -17.21
CA ASP A 74 27.15 9.97 -17.77
C ASP A 74 28.56 10.59 -17.65
N LYS A 75 29.42 10.04 -16.79
CA LYS A 75 30.83 10.43 -16.64
C LYS A 75 31.78 9.63 -17.51
N GLU A 76 31.42 8.39 -17.88
CA GLU A 76 32.22 7.56 -18.79
C GLU A 76 31.93 7.90 -20.27
N ASP A 77 30.72 8.38 -20.58
CA ASP A 77 30.31 8.80 -21.92
C ASP A 77 30.76 10.25 -22.28
N LYS A 78 31.52 10.93 -21.41
CA LYS A 78 32.10 12.28 -21.62
C LYS A 78 33.63 12.27 -21.59
#